data_AF-A0A2C9M6L5-F1
#
_entry.id   AF-A0A2C9M6L5-F1
#
_cell.length_a   1.000
_cell.length_b   1.000
_cell.length_c   1.000
_cell.angle_alpha   90.00
_cell.angle_beta   90.00
_cell.angle_gamma   90.00
#
_symmetry.space_group_name_H-M   'P 1'
#
loop_
_entity.id
_entity.type
_entity.pdbx_description
1 polymer ?
#
loop_
_entity_poly.entity_id
_entity_poly.type
_entity_poly.pdbx_seq_one_letter_code
_entity_poly.pdbx_strand_id
1 'polypeptide(L)'
;MCFTLNRAASSREMNWFIVCCLLTLAFTLSTQQENCPKYGVLFEDGYTYNPEPCTKCVCIKGHFECMSFSCILPKCKGNVKPVVRKGKCCPTCPKPQNVNNSGLYPFKRS
;
A
#
# COMPACT_ATOMS: atom_id res chain seq x y z
N MET A 1 4.86 22.71 -15.29
CA MET A 1 5.22 23.81 -14.38
C MET A 1 6.33 24.62 -15.05
N CYS A 2 6.16 25.94 -15.06
CA CYS A 2 7.01 26.94 -15.70
C CYS A 2 8.48 26.83 -15.29
N PHE A 3 9.40 26.98 -16.25
CA PHE A 3 10.58 27.83 -16.05
C PHE A 3 10.88 28.56 -17.37
N THR A 4 10.07 29.56 -17.66
CA THR A 4 10.50 30.74 -18.42
C THR A 4 11.39 31.61 -17.53
N LEU A 5 12.38 32.27 -18.13
CA LEU A 5 13.25 33.35 -17.61
C LEU A 5 14.63 32.90 -17.06
N ASN A 6 15.66 33.03 -17.89
CA ASN A 6 16.47 34.25 -17.83
C ASN A 6 17.35 34.42 -19.08
N ARG A 7 17.20 35.59 -19.70
CA ARG A 7 18.10 36.12 -20.72
C ARG A 7 19.27 36.76 -19.96
N ALA A 8 20.45 36.15 -20.04
CA ALA A 8 21.71 36.82 -19.70
C ALA A 8 22.60 36.76 -20.94
N ALA A 9 22.75 37.90 -21.60
CA ALA A 9 23.72 38.09 -22.68
C ALA A 9 25.11 38.24 -22.07
N SER A 10 26.09 37.43 -22.51
CA SER A 10 27.48 37.87 -22.75
C SER A 10 28.34 36.73 -23.31
N SER A 11 28.80 36.91 -24.55
CA SER A 11 30.16 36.62 -25.05
C SER A 11 30.80 35.26 -24.69
N ARG A 12 30.59 34.25 -25.56
CA ARG A 12 31.55 33.19 -26.03
C ARG A 12 30.78 31.98 -26.59
N GLU A 13 30.50 32.05 -27.89
CA GLU A 13 29.81 31.04 -28.71
C GLU A 13 30.66 29.76 -28.83
N MET A 14 30.36 28.73 -28.02
CA MET A 14 30.67 27.28 -28.17
C MET A 14 30.38 26.51 -26.88
N ASN A 15 30.40 27.20 -25.73
CA ASN A 15 30.08 26.60 -24.43
C ASN A 15 28.58 26.49 -24.14
N TRP A 16 27.71 27.13 -24.93
CA TRP A 16 26.26 27.09 -24.73
C TRP A 16 25.69 25.68 -24.92
N PHE A 17 26.16 24.95 -25.95
CA PHE A 17 25.75 23.57 -26.18
C PHE A 17 26.16 22.67 -25.02
N ILE A 18 27.38 22.85 -24.51
CA ILE A 18 27.91 22.07 -23.38
C ILE A 18 27.13 22.40 -22.11
N VAL A 19 26.86 23.67 -21.82
CA VAL A 19 26.10 24.09 -20.64
C VAL A 19 24.64 23.62 -20.74
N CYS A 20 24.01 23.73 -21.91
CA CYS A 20 22.66 23.20 -22.13
C CYS A 20 22.62 21.67 -22.00
N CYS A 21 23.61 20.95 -22.55
CA CYS A 21 23.76 19.50 -22.39
C CYS A 21 23.97 19.12 -20.92
N LEU A 22 24.87 19.79 -20.19
CA LEU A 22 25.11 19.49 -18.78
C LEU A 22 23.87 19.80 -17.91
N LEU A 23 23.16 20.88 -18.20
CA LEU A 23 21.91 21.23 -17.51
C LEU A 23 20.78 20.25 -17.84
N THR A 24 20.62 19.85 -19.10
CA THR A 24 19.61 18.84 -19.49
C THR A 24 19.95 17.45 -18.95
N LEU A 25 21.23 17.04 -18.94
CA LEU A 25 21.70 15.81 -18.32
C LEU A 25 21.43 15.80 -16.81
N ALA A 26 21.78 16.88 -16.11
CA ALA A 26 21.47 17.04 -14.68
C ALA A 26 19.94 17.00 -14.43
N PHE A 27 19.13 17.56 -15.33
CA PHE A 27 17.67 17.52 -15.24
C PHE A 27 17.12 16.10 -15.41
N THR A 28 17.65 15.31 -16.35
CA THR A 28 17.28 13.89 -16.52
C THR A 28 17.73 13.00 -15.37
N LEU A 29 18.80 13.37 -14.65
CA LEU A 29 19.26 12.68 -13.44
C LEU A 29 18.35 12.93 -12.21
N SER A 30 17.42 13.88 -12.29
CA SER A 30 16.63 14.37 -11.15
C SER A 30 15.21 13.81 -11.08
N THR A 31 14.90 12.71 -11.78
CA THR A 31 13.54 12.14 -11.76
C THR A 31 13.20 11.61 -10.36
N GLN A 32 12.51 12.41 -9.55
CA GLN A 32 11.93 11.96 -8.29
C GLN A 32 10.87 10.88 -8.61
N GLN A 33 11.13 9.65 -8.21
CA GLN A 33 10.22 8.52 -8.43
C GLN A 33 9.04 8.62 -7.46
N GLU A 34 7.89 9.12 -7.92
CA GLU A 34 6.68 9.25 -7.09
C GLU A 34 5.87 7.94 -7.05
N ASN A 35 5.91 7.17 -8.13
CA ASN A 35 5.15 5.93 -8.28
C ASN A 35 5.96 4.70 -7.85
N CYS A 36 5.30 3.68 -7.32
CA CYS A 36 5.96 2.48 -6.80
C CYS A 36 6.03 1.35 -7.85
N PRO A 37 7.24 0.90 -8.24
CA PRO A 37 7.40 -0.24 -9.14
C PRO A 37 7.14 -1.57 -8.40
N LYS A 38 6.32 -2.44 -8.98
CA LYS A 38 6.08 -3.79 -8.48
C LYS A 38 5.67 -4.74 -9.59
N TYR A 39 6.37 -5.87 -9.69
CA TYR A 39 6.18 -6.89 -10.74
C TYR A 39 6.21 -6.34 -12.18
N GLY A 40 7.08 -5.35 -12.44
CA GLY A 40 7.18 -4.70 -13.75
C GLY A 40 6.05 -3.70 -14.06
N VAL A 41 5.15 -3.44 -13.10
CA VAL A 41 4.07 -2.47 -13.20
C VAL A 41 4.37 -1.29 -12.28
N LEU A 42 4.00 -0.09 -12.70
CA LEU A 42 4.15 1.13 -11.93
C LEU A 42 2.81 1.50 -11.26
N PHE A 43 2.78 1.59 -9.94
CA PHE A 43 1.60 1.93 -9.15
C PHE A 43 1.67 3.40 -8.70
N GLU A 44 0.56 4.12 -8.85
CA GLU A 44 0.48 5.53 -8.45
C GLU A 44 0.70 5.75 -6.94
N ASP A 45 1.18 6.93 -6.57
CA ASP A 45 1.25 7.36 -5.18
C ASP A 45 -0.14 7.29 -4.54
N GLY A 46 -0.21 6.81 -3.29
CA GLY A 46 -1.45 6.51 -2.59
C GLY A 46 -2.09 5.16 -2.94
N TYR A 47 -1.58 4.43 -3.96
CA TYR A 47 -2.10 3.10 -4.29
C TYR A 47 -1.98 2.17 -3.09
N THR A 48 -3.10 1.53 -2.72
CA THR A 48 -3.20 0.68 -1.53
C THR A 48 -3.57 -0.74 -1.92
N TYR A 49 -2.91 -1.72 -1.29
CA TYR A 49 -3.25 -3.14 -1.45
C TYR A 49 -3.04 -3.93 -0.16
N ASN A 50 -3.62 -5.14 -0.12
CA ASN A 50 -3.53 -6.05 1.01
C ASN A 50 -2.87 -7.37 0.59
N PRO A 51 -1.56 -7.57 0.81
CA PRO A 51 -0.91 -8.84 0.48
C PRO A 51 -1.40 -9.99 1.37
N GLU A 52 -1.73 -9.67 2.62
CA GLU A 52 -2.27 -10.59 3.61
C GLU A 52 -3.50 -9.97 4.27
N PRO A 53 -4.42 -10.76 4.86
CA PRO A 53 -5.64 -10.24 5.46
C PRO A 53 -5.40 -9.14 6.50
N CYS A 54 -4.29 -9.23 7.24
CA CYS A 54 -3.92 -8.30 8.31
C CYS A 54 -2.84 -7.28 7.92
N THR A 55 -2.41 -7.26 6.67
CA THR A 55 -1.33 -6.38 6.21
C THR A 55 -1.90 -5.42 5.17
N LYS A 56 -1.66 -4.12 5.36
CA LYS A 56 -2.05 -3.08 4.41
C LYS A 56 -0.81 -2.34 3.97
N CYS A 57 -0.59 -2.29 2.67
CA CYS A 57 0.52 -1.57 2.07
C CYS A 57 0.01 -0.39 1.26
N VAL A 58 0.72 0.72 1.32
CA VAL A 58 0.42 1.94 0.57
C VAL A 58 1.67 2.40 -0.17
N CYS A 59 1.52 2.83 -1.42
CA CYS A 59 2.58 3.47 -2.18
C CYS A 59 2.74 4.91 -1.70
N ILE A 60 3.93 5.28 -1.25
CA ILE A 60 4.27 6.65 -0.82
C ILE A 60 5.64 6.99 -1.40
N LYS A 61 5.70 8.00 -2.27
CA LYS A 61 6.94 8.57 -2.83
C LYS A 61 7.90 7.50 -3.37
N GLY A 62 7.36 6.62 -4.21
CA GLY A 62 8.12 5.56 -4.87
C GLY A 62 8.39 4.31 -4.04
N HIS A 63 7.94 4.26 -2.78
CA HIS A 63 8.19 3.14 -1.87
C HIS A 63 6.88 2.58 -1.28
N PHE A 64 6.81 1.27 -1.06
CA PHE A 64 5.67 0.66 -0.39
C PHE A 64 5.86 0.64 1.12
N GLU A 65 5.01 1.38 1.83
CA GLU A 65 4.93 1.37 3.28
C GLU A 65 3.86 0.38 3.73
N CYS A 66 4.25 -0.67 4.45
CA CYS A 66 3.37 -1.75 4.88
C CYS A 66 3.16 -1.75 6.39
N MET A 67 1.89 -1.82 6.81
CA MET A 67 1.49 -1.90 8.20
C MET A 67 0.75 -3.21 8.46
N SER A 68 1.20 -3.94 9.48
CA SER A 68 0.54 -5.15 9.98
C SER A 68 -0.28 -4.85 11.22
N PHE A 69 -1.53 -5.30 11.25
CA PHE A 69 -2.43 -5.13 12.39
C PHE A 69 -2.54 -6.41 13.21
N SER A 70 -2.46 -6.29 14.54
CA SER A 70 -2.73 -7.37 15.47
C SER A 70 -4.18 -7.29 15.97
N CYS A 71 -4.80 -8.46 16.17
CA CYS A 71 -6.19 -8.55 16.61
C CYS A 71 -6.27 -8.94 18.08
N ILE A 72 -7.28 -8.40 18.77
CA ILE A 72 -7.64 -8.85 20.12
C ILE A 72 -8.42 -10.16 19.99
N LEU A 73 -8.06 -11.16 20.81
CA LEU A 73 -8.75 -12.44 20.82
C LEU A 73 -10.08 -12.32 21.59
N PRO A 74 -11.26 -12.50 20.94
CA PRO A 74 -12.53 -12.34 21.62
C PRO A 74 -12.80 -13.50 22.59
N LYS A 75 -13.44 -13.21 23.72
CA LYS A 75 -13.96 -14.23 24.64
C LYS A 75 -15.33 -14.71 24.16
N CYS A 76 -15.41 -15.92 23.60
CA CYS A 76 -16.67 -16.50 23.17
C CYS A 76 -17.42 -17.18 24.32
N LYS A 77 -18.75 -17.17 24.25
CA LYS A 77 -19.61 -17.90 25.20
C LYS A 77 -19.50 -19.41 24.93
N GLY A 78 -19.60 -20.22 25.98
CA GLY A 78 -19.70 -21.68 25.85
C GLY A 78 -18.38 -22.42 25.58
N ASN A 79 -17.24 -21.91 26.08
CA ASN A 79 -15.91 -22.55 25.96
C ASN A 79 -15.45 -22.81 24.52
N VAL A 80 -15.85 -21.97 23.57
CA VAL A 80 -15.51 -22.16 22.17
C VAL A 80 -14.40 -21.24 21.72
N LYS A 81 -13.52 -21.79 20.88
CA LYS A 81 -12.38 -21.08 20.34
C LYS A 81 -12.83 -20.13 19.22
N PRO A 82 -12.37 -18.87 19.23
CA PRO A 82 -12.52 -17.96 18.10
C PRO A 82 -11.91 -18.56 16.83
N VAL A 83 -12.54 -18.32 15.69
CA VAL A 83 -12.07 -18.82 14.40
C VAL A 83 -11.86 -17.67 13.43
N VAL A 84 -10.76 -17.71 12.66
CA VAL A 84 -10.50 -16.77 11.57
C VAL A 84 -11.22 -17.27 10.32
N ARG A 85 -12.10 -16.44 9.76
CA ARG A 85 -12.81 -16.78 8.52
C ARG A 85 -11.93 -16.48 7.30
N LYS A 86 -12.10 -17.23 6.21
CA LYS A 86 -11.38 -17.00 4.95
C LYS A 86 -11.56 -15.54 4.50
N GLY A 87 -10.45 -14.87 4.21
CA GLY A 87 -10.44 -13.45 3.79
C GLY A 87 -10.70 -12.44 4.91
N LYS A 88 -10.73 -12.84 6.18
CA LYS A 88 -10.80 -11.93 7.33
C LYS A 88 -9.48 -11.93 8.09
N CYS A 89 -9.08 -10.75 8.57
CA CYS A 89 -7.92 -10.60 9.43
C CYS A 89 -8.17 -11.18 10.83
N CYS A 90 -9.24 -10.72 11.48
CA CYS A 90 -9.44 -11.01 12.89
C CYS A 90 -10.33 -12.24 13.16
N PRO A 91 -10.04 -12.98 14.24
CA PRO A 91 -10.87 -14.09 14.67
C PRO A 91 -12.22 -13.61 15.18
N THR A 92 -13.26 -14.41 14.93
CA THR A 92 -14.62 -14.12 15.40
C THR A 92 -15.23 -15.35 16.03
N CYS A 93 -16.18 -15.15 16.94
CA CYS A 93 -16.92 -16.28 17.50
C CYS A 93 -17.77 -16.92 16.40
N PRO A 94 -17.73 -18.26 16.26
CA PRO A 94 -18.62 -18.95 15.35
C PRO A 94 -20.06 -18.71 15.80
N LYS A 95 -20.93 -18.35 14.85
CA LYS A 95 -22.37 -18.31 15.10
C LYS A 95 -22.88 -19.75 15.11
N PRO A 96 -23.92 -20.06 15.90
CA PRO A 96 -24.59 -21.36 15.80
C PRO A 96 -25.04 -21.54 14.36
N GLN A 97 -24.45 -22.52 13.67
CA GLN A 97 -24.91 -22.90 12.35
C GLN A 97 -26.08 -23.84 12.56
N ASN A 98 -27.25 -23.48 12.05
CA ASN A 98 -28.42 -24.34 12.06
C ASN A 98 -28.22 -25.41 10.97
N VAL A 99 -27.29 -26.33 11.24
CA VAL A 99 -27.03 -27.51 10.41
C VAL A 99 -27.87 -28.61 11.02
N ASN A 100 -28.94 -28.99 10.31
CA ASN A 100 -29.81 -30.12 10.65
C ASN A 100 -29.02 -31.43 10.64
N ASN A 101 -28.29 -31.69 11.72
CA ASN A 101 -27.33 -32.78 11.99
C ASN A 101 -25.86 -32.37 11.85
N SER A 102 -25.31 -31.78 12.91
CA SER A 102 -24.03 -32.22 13.51
C SER A 102 -23.68 -31.35 14.72
N GLY A 103 -23.77 -31.94 15.91
CA GLY A 103 -22.87 -31.63 17.02
C GLY A 103 -22.99 -30.27 17.72
N LEU A 104 -23.81 -30.27 18.78
CA LEU A 104 -23.57 -29.64 20.10
C LEU A 104 -23.05 -28.18 20.13
N TYR A 105 -24.01 -27.27 20.17
CA TYR A 105 -23.92 -26.03 20.95
C TYR A 105 -25.25 -25.84 21.70
N PRO A 106 -25.26 -25.45 22.99
CA PRO A 106 -26.51 -25.23 23.70
C PRO A 106 -27.19 -23.96 23.19
N PHE A 107 -28.14 -24.10 22.26
CA PHE A 107 -29.03 -23.02 21.84
C PHE A 107 -30.11 -22.85 22.90
N LYS A 108 -29.87 -22.04 23.92
CA LYS A 108 -30.90 -21.67 24.91
C LYS A 108 -31.88 -20.70 24.23
N ARG A 109 -33.08 -21.17 23.89
CA ARG A 109 -34.19 -20.33 23.39
C ARG A 109 -35.08 -19.98 24.58
N SER A 110 -35.33 -18.69 24.78
CA SER A 110 -36.25 -18.13 25.79
C SER A 110 -37.70 -18.27 25.35
#